data_AF-A0A2S2KRW8-F1
#
_entry.id   AF-A0A2S2KRW8-F1
#
_cell.length_a   1.000
_cell.length_b   1.000
_cell.length_c   1.000
_cell.angle_alpha   90.00
_cell.angle_beta   90.00
_cell.angle_gamma   90.00
#
_symmetry.space_group_name_H-M   'P 1'
#
loop_
_entity.id
_entity.type
_entity.pdbx_description
1 polymer ?
#
loop_
_entity_poly.entity_id
_entity_poly.type
_entity_poly.pdbx_seq_one_letter_code
_entity_poly.pdbx_strand_id
1 'polypeptide(L)'
;MLFFVRLGTRSPNEFIQLLNQRNDTIQKKCVKKISELAEMIDTKVMLGDSTITGQKTFDPKLVTDYFQKINDSLEDWSVQDVSISNNEDLRRVFTKFEIMEGSYLISGHISLQYHVLLYYKPDQRVIDCQKELADIVDITKNKEKELSDNSDQFVLNKLKEMGYKDFDHQKLFEVFYENDEFREKVYAEIEKDAGMDFKELSEKKRKLFNELDSLLIETYQTSPVLIDDARLVSGEEGCLCTIDLEFVKNEIKEGLFDPRKMSDSVKEKIIKRLDEFEKILS
;
A
#
# COMPACT_ATOMS: atom_id res chain seq x y z
N MET A 1 -0.84 -42.21 -13.25
CA MET A 1 -0.51 -41.47 -12.01
C MET A 1 -0.72 -40.01 -12.35
N LEU A 2 -1.50 -39.28 -11.55
CA LEU A 2 -1.70 -37.86 -11.78
C LEU A 2 -0.57 -37.10 -11.09
N PHE A 3 -0.08 -36.04 -11.72
CA PHE A 3 0.97 -35.16 -11.22
C PHE A 3 0.41 -33.77 -11.08
N PHE A 4 0.66 -33.11 -9.96
CA PHE A 4 0.33 -31.69 -9.79
C PHE A 4 1.42 -30.88 -10.51
N VAL A 5 1.07 -30.15 -11.57
CA VAL A 5 2.06 -29.55 -12.49
C VAL A 5 2.17 -28.03 -12.32
N ARG A 6 2.52 -27.63 -11.09
CA ARG A 6 3.24 -26.37 -10.87
C ARG A 6 4.72 -26.59 -11.18
N LEU A 7 5.28 -25.81 -12.10
CA LEU A 7 6.69 -25.95 -12.46
C LEU A 7 7.59 -25.58 -11.26
N GLY A 8 8.69 -26.31 -11.10
CA GLY A 8 9.53 -26.33 -9.90
C GLY A 8 9.18 -27.45 -8.90
N THR A 9 8.01 -28.11 -9.01
CA THR A 9 7.66 -29.25 -8.15
C THR A 9 8.43 -30.51 -8.55
N ARG A 10 8.97 -31.25 -7.57
CA ARG A 10 9.69 -32.52 -7.85
C ARG A 10 8.79 -33.53 -8.56
N SER A 11 9.24 -34.03 -9.71
CA SER A 11 8.51 -35.02 -10.51
C SER A 11 9.46 -36.11 -11.03
N PRO A 12 9.05 -37.40 -11.05
CA PRO A 12 9.79 -38.48 -11.70
C PRO A 12 9.60 -38.51 -13.23
N ASN A 13 8.78 -37.63 -13.81
CA ASN A 13 8.54 -37.58 -15.24
C ASN A 13 9.59 -36.72 -15.95
N GLU A 14 10.29 -37.28 -16.94
CA GLU A 14 11.38 -36.63 -17.68
C GLU A 14 10.96 -35.30 -18.35
N PHE A 15 9.77 -35.25 -18.95
CA PHE A 15 9.26 -34.01 -19.56
C PHE A 15 9.02 -32.93 -18.51
N ILE A 16 8.44 -33.26 -17.35
CA ILE A 16 8.29 -32.28 -16.26
C ILE A 16 9.64 -31.87 -15.66
N GLN A 17 10.63 -32.76 -15.57
CA GLN A 17 11.99 -32.39 -15.16
C GLN A 17 12.62 -31.37 -16.13
N LEU A 18 12.41 -31.56 -17.44
CA LEU A 18 12.86 -30.61 -18.46
C LEU A 18 12.14 -29.26 -18.38
N LEU A 19 10.82 -29.24 -18.12
CA LEU A 19 10.08 -27.99 -17.88
C LEU A 19 10.55 -27.29 -16.61
N ASN A 20 10.84 -28.03 -15.54
CA ASN A 20 11.39 -27.47 -14.29
C ASN A 20 12.76 -26.81 -14.53
N GLN A 21 13.67 -27.42 -15.30
CA GLN A 21 14.97 -26.80 -15.61
C GLN A 21 14.84 -25.47 -16.36
N ARG A 22 13.84 -25.36 -17.26
CA ARG A 22 13.50 -24.10 -17.93
C ARG A 22 12.92 -23.08 -16.96
N ASN A 23 11.95 -23.50 -16.13
CA ASN A 23 11.37 -22.64 -15.09
C ASN A 23 12.44 -22.10 -14.12
N ASP A 24 13.38 -22.93 -13.66
CA ASP A 24 14.49 -22.50 -12.81
C ASP A 24 15.37 -21.43 -13.48
N THR A 25 15.53 -21.50 -14.80
CA THR A 25 16.31 -20.53 -15.60
C THR A 25 15.54 -19.23 -15.77
N ILE A 26 14.24 -19.33 -16.09
CA ILE A 26 13.30 -18.21 -16.18
C ILE A 26 13.21 -17.45 -14.85
N GLN A 27 12.99 -18.15 -13.74
CA GLN A 27 12.92 -17.55 -12.40
C GLN A 27 14.22 -16.80 -12.05
N LYS A 28 15.39 -17.37 -12.35
CA LYS A 28 16.68 -16.69 -12.14
C LYS A 28 16.82 -15.42 -12.98
N LYS A 29 16.38 -15.42 -14.24
CA LYS A 29 16.38 -14.21 -15.08
C LYS A 29 15.42 -13.15 -14.55
N CYS A 30 14.17 -13.52 -14.27
CA CYS A 30 13.16 -12.62 -13.68
C CYS A 30 13.67 -11.96 -12.40
N VAL A 31 14.11 -12.76 -11.42
CA VAL A 31 14.61 -12.26 -10.14
C VAL A 31 15.80 -11.34 -10.36
N LYS A 32 16.84 -11.76 -11.11
CA LYS A 32 18.00 -10.92 -11.40
C LYS A 32 17.59 -9.58 -12.03
N LYS A 33 16.68 -9.60 -13.01
CA LYS A 33 16.29 -8.38 -13.71
C LYS A 33 15.46 -7.45 -12.83
N ILE A 34 14.59 -8.00 -11.99
CA ILE A 34 13.83 -7.23 -11.00
C ILE A 34 14.76 -6.68 -9.91
N SER A 35 15.79 -7.42 -9.46
CA SER A 35 16.81 -6.90 -8.54
C SER A 35 17.62 -5.74 -9.13
N GLU A 36 17.94 -5.77 -10.43
CA GLU A 36 18.60 -4.66 -11.14
C GLU A 36 17.69 -3.40 -11.22
N LEU A 37 16.39 -3.58 -11.44
CA LEU A 37 15.42 -2.47 -11.57
C LEU A 37 14.95 -1.90 -10.23
N ALA A 38 14.98 -2.73 -9.18
CA ALA A 38 14.70 -2.36 -7.80
C ALA A 38 16.00 -2.08 -7.01
N GLU A 39 17.08 -1.66 -7.67
CA GLU A 39 18.31 -1.26 -6.98
C GLU A 39 18.04 -0.02 -6.10
N MET A 40 18.39 -0.16 -4.82
CA MET A 40 18.05 0.80 -3.78
C MET A 40 19.01 2.00 -3.77
N ILE A 41 18.55 3.14 -4.26
CA ILE A 41 19.26 4.42 -4.27
C ILE A 41 19.05 5.20 -2.97
N ASP A 42 20.08 5.95 -2.55
CA ASP A 42 19.99 6.84 -1.40
C ASP A 42 19.21 8.12 -1.75
N THR A 43 18.24 8.47 -0.91
CA THR A 43 17.46 9.70 -0.99
C THR A 43 17.47 10.42 0.37
N LYS A 44 17.24 11.74 0.37
CA LYS A 44 17.05 12.52 1.60
C LYS A 44 15.58 12.74 1.85
N VAL A 45 15.16 12.53 3.09
CA VAL A 45 13.79 12.75 3.56
C VAL A 45 13.80 13.55 4.86
N MET A 46 12.66 14.15 5.19
CA MET A 46 12.44 14.85 6.46
C MET A 46 11.44 14.08 7.33
N LEU A 47 11.78 13.90 8.60
CA LEU A 47 10.92 13.31 9.63
C LEU A 47 9.92 14.35 10.17
N GLY A 48 8.92 13.89 10.94
CA GLY A 48 7.90 14.76 11.54
C GLY A 48 8.43 15.77 12.58
N ASP A 49 9.68 15.62 13.03
CA ASP A 49 10.40 16.51 13.94
C ASP A 49 11.32 17.52 13.21
N SER A 50 11.14 17.68 11.89
CA SER A 50 12.03 18.43 10.99
C SER A 50 13.46 17.86 10.80
N THR A 51 13.80 16.70 11.37
CA THR A 51 15.12 16.08 11.16
C THR A 51 15.26 15.56 9.73
N ILE A 52 16.30 16.00 9.01
CA ILE A 52 16.65 15.46 7.69
C ILE A 52 17.52 14.20 7.87
N THR A 53 17.09 13.09 7.28
CA THR A 53 17.80 11.81 7.31
C THR A 53 17.96 11.21 5.91
N GLY A 54 18.88 10.26 5.78
CA GLY A 54 19.01 9.42 4.59
C GLY A 54 18.06 8.24 4.67
N GLN A 55 17.38 7.93 3.57
CA GLN A 55 16.61 6.70 3.36
C GLN A 55 17.00 6.06 2.05
N LYS A 56 16.64 4.79 1.89
CA LYS A 56 16.79 4.08 0.62
C LYS A 56 15.43 3.88 -0.05
N THR A 57 15.41 4.04 -1.36
CA THR A 57 14.23 3.82 -2.21
C THR A 57 14.65 3.24 -3.56
N PHE A 58 13.74 2.57 -4.26
CA PHE A 58 13.85 2.32 -5.70
C PHE A 58 12.76 3.10 -6.46
N ASP A 59 12.68 2.94 -7.79
CA ASP A 59 11.59 3.47 -8.62
C ASP A 59 10.68 2.31 -9.12
N PRO A 60 9.46 2.14 -8.58
CA PRO A 60 8.51 1.14 -9.02
C PRO A 60 8.09 1.27 -10.49
N LYS A 61 8.28 2.44 -11.10
CA LYS A 61 7.99 2.63 -12.52
C LYS A 61 8.93 1.80 -13.40
N LEU A 62 10.20 1.67 -13.05
CA LEU A 62 11.16 0.87 -13.82
C LEU A 62 10.73 -0.62 -13.90
N VAL A 63 10.13 -1.13 -12.82
CA VAL A 63 9.58 -2.49 -12.76
C VAL A 63 8.26 -2.59 -13.54
N THR A 64 7.41 -1.56 -13.45
CA THR A 64 6.14 -1.46 -14.20
C THR A 64 6.38 -1.43 -15.71
N ASP A 65 7.28 -0.56 -16.17
CA ASP A 65 7.68 -0.42 -17.58
C ASP A 65 8.34 -1.72 -18.10
N TYR A 66 9.09 -2.44 -17.27
CA TYR A 66 9.64 -3.75 -17.61
C TYR A 66 8.56 -4.84 -17.77
N PHE A 67 7.55 -4.86 -16.88
CA PHE A 67 6.42 -5.80 -17.04
C PHE A 67 5.58 -5.47 -18.27
N GLN A 68 5.41 -4.18 -18.60
CA GLN A 68 4.75 -3.80 -19.85
C GLN A 68 5.56 -4.25 -21.07
N LYS A 69 6.88 -4.09 -21.05
CA LYS A 69 7.75 -4.60 -22.12
C LYS A 69 7.64 -6.13 -22.29
N ILE A 70 7.51 -6.89 -21.19
CA ILE A 70 7.24 -8.34 -21.27
C ILE A 70 5.89 -8.57 -21.97
N ASN A 71 4.83 -7.91 -21.50
CA ASN A 71 3.49 -8.01 -22.07
C ASN A 71 3.47 -7.73 -23.58
N ASP A 72 4.11 -6.63 -24.01
CA ASP A 72 4.21 -6.22 -25.41
C ASP A 72 5.02 -7.19 -26.30
N SER A 73 5.86 -8.04 -25.69
CA SER A 73 6.70 -9.02 -26.40
C SER A 73 6.09 -10.42 -26.48
N LEU A 74 4.96 -10.68 -25.82
CA LEU A 74 4.33 -12.00 -25.72
C LEU A 74 3.35 -12.26 -26.88
N GLU A 75 3.88 -12.65 -28.04
CA GLU A 75 3.08 -13.01 -29.23
C GLU A 75 2.13 -14.21 -28.99
N ASP A 76 0.86 -14.07 -29.39
CA ASP A 76 -0.27 -15.01 -29.20
C ASP A 76 -0.77 -15.24 -27.75
N TRP A 77 -0.15 -14.64 -26.73
CA TRP A 77 -0.60 -14.82 -25.35
C TRP A 77 -1.83 -13.96 -25.03
N SER A 78 -2.72 -14.48 -24.19
CA SER A 78 -3.70 -13.68 -23.46
C SER A 78 -2.97 -13.00 -22.30
N VAL A 79 -2.95 -11.66 -22.27
CA VAL A 79 -2.15 -10.89 -21.31
C VAL A 79 -3.03 -9.93 -20.52
N GLN A 80 -2.79 -9.81 -19.22
CA GLN A 80 -3.42 -8.82 -18.35
C GLN A 80 -2.53 -7.58 -18.24
N ASP A 81 -3.15 -6.40 -18.25
CA ASP A 81 -2.46 -5.13 -18.04
C ASP A 81 -1.70 -5.11 -16.71
N VAL A 82 -0.55 -4.43 -16.68
CA VAL A 82 0.28 -4.32 -15.48
C VAL A 82 -0.51 -3.64 -14.38
N SER A 83 -0.70 -4.35 -13.27
CA SER A 83 -1.60 -3.97 -12.20
C SER A 83 -0.82 -3.66 -10.92
N ILE A 84 -1.30 -2.68 -10.16
CA ILE A 84 -0.71 -2.26 -8.87
C ILE A 84 -1.76 -2.44 -7.77
N SER A 85 -1.46 -3.24 -6.74
CA SER A 85 -2.30 -3.29 -5.54
C SER A 85 -2.05 -2.05 -4.66
N ASN A 86 -3.12 -1.41 -4.21
CA ASN A 86 -3.05 -0.24 -3.33
C ASN A 86 -3.56 -0.58 -1.92
N ASN A 87 -2.77 -1.34 -1.16
CA ASN A 87 -3.10 -1.77 0.19
C ASN A 87 -2.18 -1.07 1.19
N GLU A 88 -2.55 0.17 1.56
CA GLU A 88 -1.84 1.04 2.53
C GLU A 88 -0.30 1.06 2.33
N ASP A 89 0.43 0.36 3.20
CA ASP A 89 1.89 0.32 3.31
C ASP A 89 2.54 -0.84 2.54
N LEU A 90 1.76 -1.75 1.94
CA LEU A 90 2.24 -2.90 1.18
C LEU A 90 1.64 -2.93 -0.23
N ARG A 91 2.47 -2.64 -1.24
CA ARG A 91 2.06 -2.61 -2.64
C ARG A 91 2.71 -3.72 -3.45
N ARG A 92 2.04 -4.11 -4.52
CA ARG A 92 2.47 -5.16 -5.45
C ARG A 92 2.24 -4.70 -6.88
N VAL A 93 3.31 -4.58 -7.65
CA VAL A 93 3.24 -4.48 -9.12
C VAL A 93 3.22 -5.91 -9.65
N PHE A 94 2.30 -6.25 -10.56
CA PHE A 94 2.21 -7.61 -11.13
C PHE A 94 1.66 -7.62 -12.56
N THR A 95 1.99 -8.68 -13.30
CA THR A 95 1.38 -9.04 -14.58
C THR A 95 1.07 -10.54 -14.61
N LYS A 96 0.06 -10.91 -15.40
CA LYS A 96 -0.35 -12.29 -15.63
C LYS A 96 -0.61 -12.51 -17.12
N PHE A 97 -0.24 -13.68 -17.60
CA PHE A 97 -0.41 -14.06 -19.01
C PHE A 97 -0.67 -15.55 -19.13
N GLU A 98 -1.45 -15.97 -20.13
CA GLU A 98 -1.75 -17.37 -20.38
C GLU A 98 -1.87 -17.69 -21.88
N ILE A 99 -1.50 -18.91 -22.27
CA ILE A 99 -1.62 -19.41 -23.66
C ILE A 99 -2.02 -20.88 -23.69
N MET A 100 -2.81 -21.25 -24.68
CA MET A 100 -3.28 -22.61 -24.90
C MET A 100 -2.45 -23.35 -25.95
N GLU A 101 -1.89 -24.49 -25.59
CA GLU A 101 -1.25 -25.43 -26.52
C GLU A 101 -2.00 -26.77 -26.52
N GLY A 102 -2.88 -26.95 -27.51
CA GLY A 102 -3.79 -28.08 -27.59
C GLY A 102 -4.85 -28.01 -26.48
N SER A 103 -4.81 -28.96 -25.54
CA SER A 103 -5.69 -29.00 -24.36
C SER A 103 -4.95 -28.66 -23.08
N TYR A 104 -3.85 -27.90 -23.16
CA TYR A 104 -3.05 -27.50 -22.00
C TYR A 104 -2.88 -26.00 -21.97
N LEU A 105 -3.10 -25.42 -20.80
CA LEU A 105 -2.89 -24.01 -20.53
C LEU A 105 -1.52 -23.83 -19.86
N ILE A 106 -0.69 -22.96 -20.42
CA ILE A 106 0.48 -22.43 -19.74
C ILE A 106 0.06 -21.07 -19.18
N SER A 107 0.21 -20.85 -17.87
CA SER A 107 -0.06 -19.55 -17.25
C SER A 107 1.16 -19.06 -16.47
N GLY A 108 1.46 -17.78 -16.59
CA GLY A 108 2.56 -17.12 -15.89
C GLY A 108 2.06 -15.98 -15.01
N HIS A 109 2.71 -15.80 -13.86
CA HIS A 109 2.47 -14.70 -12.94
C HIS A 109 3.81 -14.16 -12.43
N ILE A 110 4.07 -12.87 -12.70
CA ILE A 110 5.25 -12.16 -12.25
C ILE A 110 4.78 -11.03 -11.34
N SER A 111 5.40 -10.87 -10.17
CA SER A 111 5.13 -9.74 -9.29
C SER A 111 6.34 -9.29 -8.48
N LEU A 112 6.39 -8.02 -8.13
CA LEU A 112 7.25 -7.47 -7.08
C LEU A 112 6.36 -6.90 -5.96
N GLN A 113 6.58 -7.37 -4.73
CA GLN A 113 5.95 -6.87 -3.53
C GLN A 113 6.94 -6.02 -2.72
N TYR A 114 6.49 -4.85 -2.27
CA TYR A 114 7.32 -3.81 -1.67
C TYR A 114 6.52 -2.96 -0.67
N HIS A 115 7.22 -2.46 0.34
CA HIS A 115 6.67 -1.51 1.30
C HIS A 115 6.70 -0.07 0.80
N VAL A 116 5.75 0.74 1.28
CA VAL A 116 5.66 2.18 1.03
C VAL A 116 5.77 2.91 2.36
N LEU A 117 6.81 3.74 2.50
CA LEU A 117 7.05 4.57 3.67
C LEU A 117 6.87 6.05 3.32
N LEU A 118 6.02 6.73 4.08
CA LEU A 118 5.73 8.16 3.92
C LEU A 118 6.69 9.00 4.76
N TYR A 119 7.27 10.01 4.13
CA TYR A 119 8.12 11.03 4.76
C TYR A 119 7.78 12.41 4.20
N TYR A 120 8.25 13.48 4.85
CA TYR A 120 8.19 14.81 4.26
C TYR A 120 9.34 15.05 3.28
N LYS A 121 9.11 15.90 2.28
CA LYS A 121 10.18 16.48 1.45
C LYS A 121 11.15 17.27 2.34
N PRO A 122 12.47 17.24 2.08
CA PRO A 122 13.44 18.15 2.71
C PRO A 122 13.26 19.62 2.29
N ASP A 123 12.12 20.21 2.65
CA ASP A 123 11.67 21.53 2.24
C ASP A 123 11.45 22.43 3.46
N GLN A 124 11.88 23.69 3.37
CA GLN A 124 11.69 24.67 4.45
C GLN A 124 10.20 24.88 4.77
N ARG A 125 9.31 24.76 3.78
CA ARG A 125 7.86 24.97 4.00
C ARG A 125 7.25 23.95 4.95
N VAL A 126 7.80 22.73 5.03
CA VAL A 126 7.38 21.71 6.02
C VAL A 126 7.64 22.23 7.44
N ILE A 127 8.85 22.76 7.67
CA ILE A 127 9.27 23.33 8.96
C ILE A 127 8.39 24.54 9.32
N ASP A 128 8.10 25.40 8.35
CA ASP A 128 7.28 26.59 8.56
C ASP A 128 5.84 26.22 8.89
N CYS A 129 5.22 25.27 8.17
CA CYS A 129 3.90 24.74 8.49
C CYS A 129 3.85 24.08 9.89
N GLN A 130 4.89 23.33 10.28
CA GLN A 130 4.99 22.73 11.61
C GLN A 130 5.09 23.77 12.72
N LYS A 131 5.84 24.86 12.50
CA LYS A 131 5.89 26.01 13.44
C LYS A 131 4.55 26.74 13.53
N GLU A 132 3.93 27.07 12.39
CA GLU A 132 2.63 27.73 12.37
C GLU A 132 1.55 26.88 13.06
N LEU A 133 1.62 25.55 12.95
CA LEU A 133 0.75 24.63 13.69
C LEU A 133 1.04 24.62 15.20
N ALA A 134 2.31 24.64 15.61
CA ALA A 134 2.69 24.73 17.01
C ALA A 134 2.21 26.05 17.65
N ASP A 135 2.40 27.18 16.96
CA ASP A 135 1.90 28.49 17.39
C ASP A 135 0.38 28.48 17.55
N ILE A 136 -0.37 27.88 16.59
CA ILE A 136 -1.83 27.71 16.71
C ILE A 136 -2.18 26.87 17.93
N VAL A 137 -1.49 25.75 18.17
CA VAL A 137 -1.73 24.86 19.31
C VAL A 137 -1.50 25.59 20.63
N ASP A 138 -0.40 26.32 20.78
CA ASP A 138 -0.11 27.11 21.99
C ASP A 138 -1.12 28.25 22.19
N ILE A 139 -1.54 28.93 21.12
CA ILE A 139 -2.63 29.92 21.18
C ILE A 139 -3.94 29.27 21.63
N THR A 140 -4.34 28.12 21.05
CA THR A 140 -5.56 27.43 21.46
C THR A 140 -5.47 26.92 22.89
N LYS A 141 -4.33 26.40 23.34
CA LYS A 141 -4.12 25.92 24.70
C LYS A 141 -4.14 27.04 25.74
N ASN A 142 -3.60 28.21 25.40
CA ASN A 142 -3.69 29.40 26.24
C ASN A 142 -5.14 29.92 26.28
N LYS A 143 -5.84 29.99 25.14
CA LYS A 143 -7.27 30.34 25.10
C LYS A 143 -8.16 29.32 25.80
N GLU A 144 -7.89 28.02 25.72
CA GLU A 144 -8.57 26.95 26.46
C GLU A 144 -8.35 27.09 27.96
N LYS A 145 -7.14 27.49 28.38
CA LYS A 145 -6.86 27.75 29.79
C LYS A 145 -7.53 29.03 30.29
N GLU A 146 -7.46 30.13 29.54
CA GLU A 146 -8.21 31.36 29.84
C GLU A 146 -9.72 31.10 29.84
N LEU A 147 -10.21 30.27 28.91
CA LEU A 147 -11.59 29.82 28.89
C LEU A 147 -11.90 28.92 30.08
N SER A 148 -11.01 28.04 30.55
CA SER A 148 -11.22 27.21 31.75
C SER A 148 -11.24 28.04 33.03
N ASP A 149 -10.29 28.96 33.18
CA ASP A 149 -10.17 29.85 34.34
C ASP A 149 -11.36 30.85 34.39
N ASN A 150 -11.91 31.23 33.23
CA ASN A 150 -13.13 32.04 33.14
C ASN A 150 -14.43 31.20 33.07
N SER A 151 -14.40 29.91 32.67
CA SER A 151 -15.61 29.12 32.37
C SER A 151 -16.36 28.79 33.63
N ASP A 152 -15.68 28.49 34.74
CA ASP A 152 -16.37 28.26 36.01
C ASP A 152 -17.21 29.49 36.36
N GLN A 153 -16.63 30.69 36.25
CA GLN A 153 -17.35 31.93 36.51
C GLN A 153 -18.42 32.25 35.44
N PHE A 154 -18.17 31.94 34.16
CA PHE A 154 -19.09 32.18 33.05
C PHE A 154 -20.29 31.23 33.07
N VAL A 155 -20.07 29.93 33.28
CA VAL A 155 -21.08 28.89 33.48
C VAL A 155 -21.91 29.21 34.72
N LEU A 156 -21.29 29.59 35.84
CA LEU A 156 -22.01 30.06 37.04
C LEU A 156 -22.84 31.33 36.75
N ASN A 157 -22.31 32.29 35.97
CA ASN A 157 -23.05 33.49 35.59
C ASN A 157 -24.24 33.15 34.67
N LYS A 158 -24.06 32.27 33.67
CA LYS A 158 -25.12 31.82 32.75
C LYS A 158 -26.22 31.04 33.46
N LEU A 159 -25.84 30.12 34.36
CA LEU A 159 -26.80 29.41 35.22
C LEU A 159 -27.63 30.38 36.07
N LYS A 160 -26.99 31.42 36.62
CA LYS A 160 -27.69 32.50 37.35
C LYS A 160 -28.57 33.36 36.42
N GLU A 161 -28.14 33.67 35.20
CA GLU A 161 -28.97 34.37 34.20
C GLU A 161 -30.23 33.56 33.82
N MET A 162 -30.10 32.24 33.67
CA MET A 162 -31.17 31.33 33.25
C MET A 162 -32.15 30.95 34.38
N GLY A 163 -31.99 31.49 35.59
CA GLY A 163 -32.97 31.39 36.67
C GLY A 163 -32.49 30.68 37.93
N TYR A 164 -31.33 30.01 37.92
CA TYR A 164 -30.77 29.28 39.07
C TYR A 164 -30.02 30.21 40.04
N LYS A 165 -30.56 31.40 40.31
CA LYS A 165 -29.87 32.47 41.09
C LYS A 165 -29.60 32.10 42.54
N ASP A 166 -30.46 31.27 43.12
CA ASP A 166 -30.45 30.90 44.54
C ASP A 166 -29.72 29.57 44.80
N PHE A 167 -29.09 28.98 43.78
CA PHE A 167 -28.38 27.70 43.90
C PHE A 167 -26.93 27.94 44.33
N ASP A 168 -26.45 27.10 45.24
CA ASP A 168 -25.03 27.03 45.59
C ASP A 168 -24.18 26.50 44.41
N HIS A 169 -22.88 26.81 44.40
CA HIS A 169 -22.00 26.44 43.28
C HIS A 169 -21.98 24.92 43.02
N GLN A 170 -22.16 24.10 44.05
CA GLN A 170 -22.12 22.64 43.93
C GLN A 170 -23.34 22.11 43.16
N LYS A 171 -24.56 22.53 43.51
CA LYS A 171 -25.78 22.20 42.76
C LYS A 171 -25.79 22.76 41.33
N LEU A 172 -25.15 23.91 41.13
CA LEU A 172 -25.00 24.49 39.80
C LEU A 172 -24.16 23.60 38.87
N PHE A 173 -23.08 22.99 39.38
CA PHE A 173 -22.32 21.98 38.63
C PHE A 173 -23.09 20.67 38.47
N GLU A 174 -23.81 20.19 39.50
CA GLU A 174 -24.66 18.97 39.38
C GLU A 174 -25.67 19.11 38.23
N VAL A 175 -26.42 20.21 38.16
CA VAL A 175 -27.37 20.49 37.06
C VAL A 175 -26.69 20.59 35.69
N PHE A 176 -25.47 21.12 35.62
CA PHE A 176 -24.70 21.21 34.37
C PHE A 176 -24.19 19.83 33.89
N TYR A 177 -23.79 18.95 34.80
CA TYR A 177 -23.29 17.61 34.44
C TYR A 177 -24.41 16.60 34.18
N GLU A 178 -25.56 16.69 34.88
CA GLU A 178 -26.69 15.78 34.72
C GLU A 178 -27.56 16.04 33.47
N ASN A 179 -27.47 17.23 32.86
CA ASN A 179 -28.31 17.61 31.72
C ASN A 179 -27.46 17.79 30.45
N ASP A 180 -27.35 16.71 29.66
CA ASP A 180 -26.56 16.66 28.43
C ASP A 180 -26.98 17.74 27.39
N GLU A 181 -28.28 17.96 27.19
CA GLU A 181 -28.81 18.96 26.23
C GLU A 181 -28.50 20.40 26.67
N PHE A 182 -28.47 20.64 27.99
CA PHE A 182 -28.07 21.92 28.57
C PHE A 182 -26.55 22.13 28.43
N ARG A 183 -25.76 21.09 28.72
CA ARG A 183 -24.31 21.10 28.58
C ARG A 183 -23.86 21.41 27.15
N GLU A 184 -24.48 20.79 26.15
CA GLU A 184 -24.21 21.10 24.73
C GLU A 184 -24.55 22.55 24.36
N LYS A 185 -25.66 23.11 24.85
CA LYS A 185 -26.03 24.51 24.60
C LYS A 185 -25.01 25.49 25.20
N VAL A 186 -24.54 25.22 26.41
CA VAL A 186 -23.52 26.04 27.08
C VAL A 186 -22.19 25.95 26.33
N TYR A 187 -21.75 24.76 25.90
CA TYR A 187 -20.55 24.64 25.06
C TYR A 187 -20.71 25.36 23.71
N ALA A 188 -21.86 25.26 23.05
CA ALA A 188 -22.13 25.96 21.79
C ALA A 188 -22.25 27.49 21.93
N GLU A 189 -22.55 28.02 23.13
CA GLU A 189 -22.42 29.45 23.43
C GLU A 189 -20.96 29.83 23.74
N ILE A 190 -20.20 28.99 24.46
CA ILE A 190 -18.77 29.20 24.69
C ILE A 190 -17.99 29.22 23.37
N GLU A 191 -18.29 28.33 22.41
CA GLU A 191 -17.70 28.36 21.06
C GLU A 191 -18.06 29.64 20.27
N LYS A 192 -19.19 30.28 20.56
CA LYS A 192 -19.57 31.57 19.95
C LYS A 192 -18.86 32.75 20.62
N ASP A 193 -18.77 32.76 21.95
CA ASP A 193 -18.10 33.82 22.72
C ASP A 193 -16.56 33.73 22.62
N ALA A 194 -15.99 32.56 22.32
CA ALA A 194 -14.57 32.38 21.98
C ALA A 194 -14.15 33.12 20.69
N GLY A 195 -15.12 33.61 19.91
CA GLY A 195 -14.94 34.63 18.88
C GLY A 195 -14.53 34.11 17.50
N MET A 196 -14.54 35.03 16.53
CA MET A 196 -14.19 34.79 15.13
C MET A 196 -12.81 34.13 14.97
N ASP A 197 -11.84 34.55 15.79
CA ASP A 197 -10.49 33.98 15.91
C ASP A 197 -10.45 32.46 15.96
N PHE A 198 -11.30 31.81 16.78
CA PHE A 198 -11.16 30.36 17.01
C PHE A 198 -11.54 29.57 15.75
N LYS A 199 -12.54 30.05 15.01
CA LYS A 199 -12.92 29.50 13.72
C LYS A 199 -11.83 29.73 12.67
N GLU A 200 -11.23 30.92 12.62
CA GLU A 200 -10.12 31.24 11.72
C GLU A 200 -8.87 30.39 12.01
N LEU A 201 -8.53 30.18 13.28
CA LEU A 201 -7.44 29.29 13.72
C LEU A 201 -7.70 27.83 13.32
N SER A 202 -8.93 27.34 13.48
CA SER A 202 -9.32 25.99 13.06
C SER A 202 -9.26 25.82 11.53
N GLU A 203 -9.74 26.81 10.77
CA GLU A 203 -9.62 26.83 9.31
C GLU A 203 -8.16 26.91 8.84
N LYS A 204 -7.31 27.69 9.53
CA LYS A 204 -5.86 27.78 9.24
C LYS A 204 -5.17 26.45 9.55
N LYS A 205 -5.46 25.83 10.69
CA LYS A 205 -4.95 24.50 11.09
C LYS A 205 -5.24 23.45 10.03
N ARG A 206 -6.49 23.39 9.52
CA ARG A 206 -6.86 22.49 8.41
C ARG A 206 -6.10 22.77 7.12
N LYS A 207 -5.91 24.04 6.75
CA LYS A 207 -5.11 24.41 5.56
C LYS A 207 -3.67 23.95 5.67
N LEU A 208 -3.04 24.12 6.85
CA LEU A 208 -1.66 23.71 7.11
C LEU A 208 -1.49 22.17 7.09
N PHE A 209 -2.47 21.40 7.59
CA PHE A 209 -2.44 19.94 7.43
C PHE A 209 -2.53 19.51 5.96
N ASN A 210 -3.49 20.04 5.20
CA ASN A 210 -3.59 19.75 3.77
C ASN A 210 -2.30 20.13 2.99
N GLU A 211 -1.63 21.21 3.40
CA GLU A 211 -0.35 21.62 2.83
C GLU A 211 0.78 20.65 3.19
N LEU A 212 0.87 20.21 4.46
CA LEU A 212 1.81 19.17 4.88
C LEU A 212 1.58 17.85 4.14
N ASP A 213 0.33 17.41 3.98
CA ASP A 213 -0.02 16.21 3.21
C ASP A 213 0.49 16.31 1.76
N SER A 214 0.39 17.48 1.12
CA SER A 214 0.95 17.73 -0.22
C SER A 214 2.49 17.74 -0.29
N LEU A 215 3.14 17.91 0.85
CA LEU A 215 4.59 17.87 1.02
C LEU A 215 5.12 16.50 1.41
N LEU A 216 4.24 15.49 1.57
CA LEU A 216 4.67 14.09 1.69
C LEU A 216 5.31 13.58 0.39
N ILE A 217 6.19 12.59 0.56
CA ILE A 217 6.79 11.75 -0.47
C ILE A 217 6.73 10.29 -0.02
N GLU A 218 6.51 9.43 -0.98
CA GLU A 218 6.65 7.98 -0.81
C GLU A 218 8.10 7.58 -1.06
N THR A 219 8.58 6.65 -0.25
CA THR A 219 9.79 5.87 -0.51
C THR A 219 9.43 4.39 -0.53
N TYR A 220 10.10 3.63 -1.38
CA TYR A 220 9.72 2.26 -1.71
C TYR A 220 10.82 1.30 -1.27
N GLN A 221 10.49 0.32 -0.43
CA GLN A 221 11.46 -0.65 0.10
C GLN A 221 11.10 -2.07 -0.30
N THR A 222 12.09 -2.86 -0.71
CA THR A 222 11.91 -4.27 -1.05
C THR A 222 13.23 -5.02 -0.89
N SER A 223 13.13 -6.30 -0.56
CA SER A 223 14.18 -7.30 -0.74
C SER A 223 13.88 -8.10 -2.01
N PRO A 224 14.55 -7.85 -3.15
CA PRO A 224 14.21 -8.47 -4.45
C PRO A 224 14.74 -9.92 -4.56
N VAL A 225 14.33 -10.76 -3.61
CA VAL A 225 14.59 -12.21 -3.55
C VAL A 225 13.39 -12.98 -4.12
N LEU A 226 13.59 -14.21 -4.58
CA LEU A 226 12.48 -15.07 -4.97
C LEU A 226 11.65 -15.47 -3.74
N ILE A 227 10.34 -15.25 -3.81
CA ILE A 227 9.35 -15.71 -2.83
C ILE A 227 8.34 -16.64 -3.51
N ASP A 228 7.61 -17.42 -2.71
CA ASP A 228 6.48 -18.24 -3.17
C ASP A 228 5.14 -17.55 -2.85
N ASP A 229 4.02 -18.13 -3.29
CA ASP A 229 2.70 -17.54 -3.07
C ASP A 229 2.30 -17.48 -1.59
N ALA A 230 2.77 -18.40 -0.74
CA ALA A 230 2.44 -18.36 0.68
C ALA A 230 3.12 -17.16 1.36
N ARG A 231 4.39 -16.92 1.02
CA ARG A 231 5.17 -15.74 1.44
C ARG A 231 4.61 -14.43 0.85
N LEU A 232 4.18 -14.48 -0.41
CA LEU A 232 3.53 -13.34 -1.07
C LEU A 232 2.18 -12.97 -0.41
N VAL A 233 1.41 -13.98 0.04
CA VAL A 233 0.13 -13.80 0.74
C VAL A 233 0.30 -13.40 2.21
N SER A 234 1.36 -13.86 2.89
CA SER A 234 1.68 -13.43 4.27
C SER A 234 2.22 -12.00 4.38
N GLY A 235 2.48 -11.35 3.23
CA GLY A 235 2.93 -9.96 3.15
C GLY A 235 4.44 -9.77 3.04
N GLU A 236 5.22 -10.82 2.81
CA GLU A 236 6.68 -10.70 2.70
C GLU A 236 7.11 -9.94 1.44
N GLU A 237 8.22 -9.19 1.56
CA GLU A 237 8.88 -8.52 0.43
C GLU A 237 9.36 -9.50 -0.63
N GLY A 238 9.33 -9.07 -1.90
CA GLY A 238 10.16 -9.66 -2.94
C GLY A 238 9.45 -10.05 -4.22
N CYS A 239 10.13 -10.87 -5.02
CA CYS A 239 9.77 -11.22 -6.37
C CYS A 239 9.06 -12.58 -6.42
N LEU A 240 7.87 -12.65 -6.99
CA LEU A 240 7.25 -13.90 -7.45
C LEU A 240 7.49 -14.03 -8.96
N CYS A 241 7.84 -15.23 -9.40
CA CYS A 241 7.79 -15.64 -10.79
C CYS A 241 7.32 -17.10 -10.84
N THR A 242 6.06 -17.34 -11.18
CA THR A 242 5.50 -18.69 -11.33
C THR A 242 5.11 -18.95 -12.77
N ILE A 243 5.27 -20.21 -13.17
CA ILE A 243 4.69 -20.76 -14.38
C ILE A 243 3.99 -22.06 -13.99
N ASP A 244 2.71 -22.11 -14.30
CA ASP A 244 1.85 -23.26 -14.04
C ASP A 244 1.41 -23.87 -15.37
N LEU A 245 1.22 -25.20 -15.37
CA LEU A 245 0.77 -25.95 -16.53
C LEU A 245 -0.47 -26.75 -16.12
N GLU A 246 -1.60 -26.47 -16.75
CA GLU A 246 -2.89 -27.08 -16.42
C GLU A 246 -3.46 -27.82 -17.64
N PHE A 247 -4.17 -28.93 -17.42
CA PHE A 247 -4.95 -29.58 -18.47
C PHE A 247 -6.35 -28.98 -18.51
N VAL A 248 -6.85 -28.59 -19.68
CA VAL A 248 -8.16 -27.95 -19.84
C VAL A 248 -9.12 -28.89 -20.55
N LYS A 249 -10.27 -29.16 -19.91
CA LYS A 249 -11.33 -29.99 -20.47
C LYS A 249 -12.69 -29.44 -20.11
N ASN A 250 -13.53 -29.16 -21.11
CA ASN A 250 -14.85 -28.56 -20.94
C ASN A 250 -14.79 -27.29 -20.07
N GLU A 251 -13.84 -26.39 -20.35
CA GLU A 251 -13.57 -25.14 -19.61
C GLU A 251 -13.08 -25.32 -18.15
N ILE A 252 -13.04 -26.55 -17.64
CA ILE A 252 -12.46 -26.86 -16.32
C ILE A 252 -10.94 -26.98 -16.46
N LYS A 253 -10.21 -26.22 -15.62
CA LYS A 253 -8.75 -26.31 -15.47
C LYS A 253 -8.41 -27.41 -14.43
N GLU A 254 -7.61 -28.38 -14.83
CA GLU A 254 -7.15 -29.51 -14.02
C GLU A 254 -5.61 -29.46 -13.88
N GLY A 255 -5.12 -28.96 -12.74
CA GLY A 255 -3.68 -28.99 -12.42
C GLY A 255 -3.10 -30.40 -12.16
N LEU A 256 -3.94 -31.44 -12.15
CA LEU A 256 -3.59 -32.85 -11.89
C LEU A 256 -3.79 -33.73 -13.14
N PHE A 257 -2.74 -33.92 -13.95
CA PHE A 257 -2.81 -34.76 -15.16
C PHE A 257 -1.63 -35.74 -15.28
N ASP A 258 -1.66 -36.62 -16.28
CA ASP A 258 -0.56 -37.56 -16.58
C ASP A 258 0.18 -37.10 -17.85
N PRO A 259 1.38 -36.50 -17.75
CA PRO A 259 2.12 -35.94 -18.90
C PRO A 259 2.47 -36.97 -19.98
N ARG A 260 2.41 -38.27 -19.66
CA ARG A 260 2.63 -39.36 -20.64
C ARG A 260 1.48 -39.50 -21.63
N LYS A 261 0.31 -38.91 -21.35
CA LYS A 261 -0.83 -38.84 -22.28
C LYS A 261 -0.74 -37.65 -23.25
N MET A 262 0.18 -36.73 -23.03
CA MET A 262 0.41 -35.58 -23.91
C MET A 262 1.14 -36.06 -25.18
N SER A 263 0.63 -35.67 -26.36
CA SER A 263 1.30 -35.92 -27.64
C SER A 263 2.60 -35.14 -27.75
N ASP A 264 3.60 -35.70 -28.42
CA ASP A 264 4.94 -35.09 -28.48
C ASP A 264 4.94 -33.71 -29.17
N SER A 265 4.12 -33.51 -30.21
CA SER A 265 3.91 -32.18 -30.81
C SER A 265 3.45 -31.12 -29.81
N VAL A 266 2.63 -31.47 -28.81
CA VAL A 266 2.21 -30.52 -27.76
C VAL A 266 3.35 -30.28 -26.76
N LYS A 267 4.14 -31.31 -26.41
CA LYS A 267 5.34 -31.15 -25.57
C LYS A 267 6.33 -30.18 -26.20
N GLU A 268 6.61 -30.35 -27.49
CA GLU A 268 7.50 -29.49 -28.28
C GLU A 268 7.01 -28.03 -28.31
N LYS A 269 5.70 -27.80 -28.46
CA LYS A 269 5.14 -26.45 -28.42
C LYS A 269 5.23 -25.81 -27.04
N ILE A 270 4.88 -26.52 -25.96
CA ILE A 270 5.04 -26.01 -24.59
C ILE A 270 6.49 -25.64 -24.32
N ILE A 271 7.43 -26.51 -24.73
CA ILE A 271 8.87 -26.24 -24.69
C ILE A 271 9.22 -24.95 -25.44
N LYS A 272 8.74 -24.79 -26.68
CA LYS A 272 8.97 -23.61 -27.52
C LYS A 272 8.43 -22.33 -26.87
N ARG A 273 7.24 -22.37 -26.27
CA ARG A 273 6.64 -21.22 -25.56
C ARG A 273 7.47 -20.81 -24.33
N LEU A 274 8.03 -21.76 -23.59
CA LEU A 274 8.97 -21.44 -22.50
C LEU A 274 10.31 -20.88 -23.03
N ASP A 275 10.85 -21.43 -24.12
CA ASP A 275 12.08 -20.93 -24.75
C ASP A 275 11.91 -19.54 -25.39
N GLU A 276 10.69 -19.19 -25.83
CA GLU A 276 10.31 -17.85 -26.28
C GLU A 276 10.27 -16.88 -25.08
N PHE A 277 9.56 -17.25 -24.02
CA PHE A 277 9.48 -16.41 -22.82
C PHE A 277 10.85 -16.21 -22.16
N GLU A 278 11.71 -17.23 -22.09
CA GLU A 278 13.07 -17.10 -21.55
C GLU A 278 13.94 -16.10 -22.33
N LYS A 279 13.67 -15.88 -23.63
CA LYS A 279 14.38 -14.88 -24.46
C LYS A 279 13.87 -13.47 -24.21
N ILE A 280 12.58 -13.28 -23.97
CA ILE A 280 11.97 -11.97 -23.63
C ILE A 280 12.58 -11.40 -22.34
N LEU A 281 12.97 -12.28 -21.41
CA LEU A 281 13.61 -11.95 -20.13
C LEU A 281 15.11 -11.67 -20.20
N SER A 282 15.68 -11.52 -21.41
CA SER A 282 17.13 -11.30 -21.64
C SER A 282 17.43 -9.87 -22.07
#